data_AF-A0A357WVT0-F1
#
_entry.id   AF-A0A357WVT0-F1
#
_cell.length_a   1.000
_cell.length_b   1.000
_cell.length_c   1.000
_cell.angle_alpha   90.00
_cell.angle_beta   90.00
_cell.angle_gamma   90.00
#
_symmetry.space_group_name_H-M   'P 1'
#
loop_
_entity.id
_entity.type
_entity.pdbx_description
1 polymer ?
#
loop_
_entity_poly.entity_id
_entity_poly.type
_entity_poly.pdbx_seq_one_letter_code
_entity_poly.pdbx_strand_id
1 'polypeptide(L)'
;MEIKIETLIPFERIKKEPNDVFKIVDTYGQAILLKDNAPAYIIMKPQESAIVSQEQAKSLPMSSAYTLQEAMRIVLLDAEGNEMHAAELADAIYERGLYVQKNGEKAKYNQMRARCGHYPEMFEALKGNIIRLRTENEANV
;
A
#
# COMPACT_ATOMS: atom_id res chain seq x y z
N MET A 1 -33.32 9.84 -6.27
CA MET A 1 -32.10 10.58 -5.94
C MET A 1 -32.35 12.03 -6.30
N GLU A 2 -32.54 12.90 -5.30
CA GLU A 2 -32.78 14.33 -5.55
C GLU A 2 -31.43 15.04 -5.69
N ILE A 3 -31.09 15.48 -6.91
CA ILE A 3 -29.87 16.23 -7.17
C ILE A 3 -30.17 17.71 -6.96
N LYS A 4 -29.64 18.30 -5.89
CA LYS A 4 -29.71 19.75 -5.66
C LYS A 4 -28.74 20.44 -6.61
N ILE A 5 -29.19 21.48 -7.32
CA ILE A 5 -28.37 22.26 -8.26
C ILE A 5 -27.08 22.78 -7.61
N GLU A 6 -27.14 23.10 -6.32
CA GLU A 6 -26.04 23.58 -5.49
C GLU A 6 -24.89 22.56 -5.33
N THR A 7 -25.14 21.28 -5.62
CA THR A 7 -24.13 20.20 -5.58
C THR A 7 -23.38 20.02 -6.89
N LEU A 8 -23.82 20.68 -7.97
CA LEU A 8 -23.21 20.58 -9.29
C LEU A 8 -22.06 21.57 -9.42
N ILE A 9 -20.84 21.06 -9.59
CA ILE A 9 -19.63 21.87 -9.59
C ILE A 9 -18.85 21.63 -10.89
N PRO A 10 -18.43 22.68 -11.63
CA PRO A 10 -17.52 22.51 -12.76
C PRO A 10 -16.21 21.84 -12.33
N PHE A 11 -15.73 20.86 -13.09
CA PHE A 11 -14.50 20.12 -12.79
C PHE A 11 -13.31 21.05 -12.53
N GLU A 12 -13.17 22.14 -13.28
CA GLU A 12 -12.07 23.10 -13.10
C GLU A 12 -12.06 23.77 -11.72
N ARG A 13 -13.20 23.83 -11.03
CA ARG A 13 -13.29 24.46 -9.72
C ARG A 13 -12.56 23.66 -8.64
N ILE A 14 -12.45 22.33 -8.79
CA ILE A 14 -11.63 21.53 -7.85
C ILE A 14 -10.13 21.81 -7.98
N LYS A 15 -9.68 22.21 -9.17
CA LYS A 15 -8.28 22.57 -9.41
C LYS A 15 -7.94 23.96 -8.89
N LYS A 16 -8.89 24.90 -9.00
CA LYS A 16 -8.69 26.32 -8.64
C LYS A 16 -9.03 26.62 -7.18
N GLU A 17 -10.13 26.06 -6.68
CA GLU A 17 -10.73 26.38 -5.38
C GLU A 17 -11.18 25.10 -4.63
N PRO A 18 -10.25 24.17 -4.33
CA PRO A 18 -10.61 22.88 -3.73
C PRO A 18 -11.35 23.02 -2.40
N ASN A 19 -11.02 24.04 -1.61
CA ASN A 19 -11.65 24.27 -0.30
C ASN A 19 -13.14 24.56 -0.40
N ASP A 20 -13.59 25.27 -1.44
CA ASP A 20 -15.01 25.57 -1.62
C ASP A 20 -15.79 24.34 -2.09
N VAL A 21 -15.15 23.47 -2.88
CA VAL A 21 -15.71 22.17 -3.25
C VAL A 21 -15.93 21.30 -2.01
N PHE A 22 -14.96 21.26 -1.08
CA PHE A 22 -15.11 20.50 0.15
C PHE A 22 -16.19 21.06 1.09
N LYS A 23 -16.37 22.39 1.19
CA LYS A 23 -17.48 22.98 1.94
C LYS A 23 -18.85 22.56 1.41
N ILE A 24 -18.99 22.42 0.09
CA ILE A 24 -20.23 21.92 -0.52
C ILE A 24 -20.47 20.46 -0.10
N VAL A 25 -19.43 19.63 -0.11
CA VAL A 25 -19.51 18.25 0.39
C VAL A 25 -19.84 18.22 1.89
N ASP A 26 -19.30 19.15 2.69
CA ASP A 26 -19.62 19.28 4.12
C ASP A 26 -21.08 19.66 4.36
N THR A 27 -21.62 20.55 3.53
CA THR A 27 -22.98 21.12 3.69
C THR A 27 -24.05 20.19 3.15
N TYR A 28 -23.79 19.55 2.02
CA TYR A 28 -24.79 18.74 1.29
C TYR A 28 -24.50 17.23 1.33
N GLY A 29 -23.39 16.81 1.93
CA GLY A 29 -22.94 15.41 2.01
C GLY A 29 -22.22 14.90 0.76
N GLN A 30 -22.47 15.52 -0.40
CA GLN A 30 -21.86 15.17 -1.68
C GLN A 30 -21.78 16.36 -2.65
N ALA A 31 -20.88 16.26 -3.61
CA ALA A 31 -20.73 17.18 -4.73
C ALA A 31 -20.51 16.39 -6.03
N ILE A 32 -21.18 16.80 -7.11
CA ILE A 32 -21.08 16.19 -8.43
C ILE A 32 -20.21 17.09 -9.30
N LEU A 33 -19.10 16.55 -9.80
CA LEU A 33 -18.23 17.27 -10.71
C LEU A 33 -18.72 17.11 -12.15
N LEU A 34 -18.95 18.24 -12.81
CA LEU A 34 -19.33 18.32 -14.21
C LEU A 34 -18.07 18.51 -15.08
N LYS A 35 -17.83 17.58 -15.99
CA LYS A 35 -16.82 17.70 -17.05
C LYS A 35 -17.56 17.68 -18.39
N ASP A 36 -17.27 18.65 -19.26
CA ASP A 36 -17.95 18.79 -20.55
C ASP A 36 -19.49 18.86 -20.44
N ASN A 37 -19.98 19.58 -19.42
CA ASN A 37 -21.41 19.72 -19.07
C ASN A 37 -22.13 18.41 -18.71
N ALA A 38 -21.39 17.33 -18.47
CA ALA A 38 -21.93 16.05 -18.02
C ALA A 38 -21.37 15.68 -16.63
N PRO A 39 -22.15 15.01 -15.77
CA PRO A 39 -21.64 14.49 -14.51
C PRO A 39 -20.56 13.44 -14.77
N ALA A 40 -19.34 13.72 -14.32
CA ALA A 40 -18.19 12.86 -14.53
C ALA A 40 -17.71 12.19 -13.24
N TYR A 41 -17.83 12.89 -12.10
CA TYR A 41 -17.38 12.38 -10.80
C TYR A 41 -18.33 12.77 -9.68
N ILE A 42 -18.27 12.03 -8.58
CA ILE A 42 -18.97 12.36 -7.33
C ILE A 42 -17.93 12.36 -6.21
N ILE A 43 -17.96 13.40 -5.38
CA ILE A 43 -17.19 13.50 -4.15
C ILE A 43 -18.20 13.44 -3.02
N MET A 44 -17.99 12.57 -2.05
CA MET A 44 -18.84 12.44 -0.88
C MET A 44 -18.00 12.15 0.35
N LYS A 45 -18.55 12.46 1.54
CA LYS A 45 -17.93 11.99 2.77
C LYS A 45 -18.08 10.47 2.88
N PRO A 46 -17.05 9.77 3.39
CA PRO A 46 -17.22 8.39 3.78
C PRO A 46 -18.32 8.26 4.85
N GLN A 47 -19.20 7.28 4.71
CA GLN A 47 -20.24 6.98 5.70
C GLN A 47 -19.59 6.46 6.99
N GLU A 48 -20.15 6.77 8.16
CA GLU A 48 -19.60 6.28 9.44
C GLU A 48 -19.62 4.75 9.59
N SER A 49 -20.51 4.04 8.91
CA SER A 49 -20.45 2.58 8.78
C SER A 49 -19.25 2.12 7.94
N ALA A 50 -18.87 2.91 6.94
CA ALA A 50 -17.57 2.78 6.30
C ALA A 50 -16.43 3.28 7.20
N ILE A 51 -16.68 4.16 8.19
CA ILE A 51 -15.68 4.62 9.17
C ILE A 51 -15.41 3.62 10.31
N VAL A 52 -16.39 2.83 10.74
CA VAL A 52 -16.15 1.67 11.62
C VAL A 52 -15.45 0.57 10.83
N SER A 53 -15.80 0.43 9.54
CA SER A 53 -14.90 -0.25 8.60
C SER A 53 -13.63 0.54 8.31
N GLN A 54 -13.45 1.84 8.63
CA GLN A 54 -12.22 2.65 8.44
C GLN A 54 -11.36 2.78 9.69
N GLU A 55 -11.78 2.38 10.87
CA GLU A 55 -10.80 1.89 11.85
C GLU A 55 -10.17 0.59 11.34
N GLN A 56 -10.87 -0.13 10.45
CA GLN A 56 -10.40 -1.31 9.71
C GLN A 56 -9.99 -1.04 8.24
N ALA A 57 -10.15 0.20 7.73
CA ALA A 57 -9.99 0.61 6.33
C ALA A 57 -9.55 2.08 6.20
N LYS A 58 -8.84 2.58 7.22
CA LYS A 58 -7.80 3.62 7.05
C LYS A 58 -6.63 3.10 6.21
N SER A 59 -6.82 1.95 5.57
CA SER A 59 -5.90 1.35 4.65
C SER A 59 -6.42 1.33 3.21
N LEU A 60 -6.09 2.36 2.44
CA LEU A 60 -5.44 2.11 1.15
C LEU A 60 -4.07 2.83 1.09
N PRO A 61 -3.09 2.53 1.96
CA PRO A 61 -1.87 1.96 1.43
C PRO A 61 -2.24 0.58 0.86
N MET A 62 -1.47 0.09 -0.10
CA MET A 62 -1.24 -1.35 -0.11
C MET A 62 -0.67 -1.65 1.28
N SER A 63 -1.52 -1.92 2.28
CA SER A 63 -1.06 -2.36 3.58
C SER A 63 -0.46 -3.70 3.28
N SER A 64 0.85 -3.69 3.14
CA SER A 64 1.70 -4.85 3.27
C SER A 64 1.10 -5.71 4.37
N ALA A 65 0.40 -6.80 4.01
CA ALA A 65 -0.21 -7.69 4.98
C ALA A 65 0.86 -8.26 5.93
N TYR A 66 2.12 -8.13 5.52
CA TYR A 66 3.31 -8.65 6.16
C TYR A 66 4.30 -7.51 6.45
N THR A 67 5.03 -7.64 7.54
CA THR A 67 6.26 -6.86 7.76
C THR A 67 7.31 -7.21 6.71
N LEU A 68 8.35 -6.37 6.55
CA LEU A 68 9.40 -6.62 5.57
C LEU A 68 10.03 -8.01 5.71
N GLN A 69 10.34 -8.44 6.94
CA GLN A 69 10.91 -9.76 7.21
C GLN A 69 9.93 -10.90 6.90
N GLU A 70 8.64 -10.74 7.19
CA GLU A 70 7.63 -11.77 6.87
C GLU A 70 7.45 -11.88 5.35
N ALA A 71 7.43 -10.76 4.64
CA ALA A 71 7.37 -10.73 3.18
C ALA A 71 8.62 -11.40 2.57
N MET A 72 9.81 -11.13 3.11
CA MET A 72 11.05 -11.82 2.72
C MET A 72 10.93 -13.33 2.93
N ARG A 73 10.40 -13.77 4.08
CA ARG A 73 10.22 -15.19 4.39
C ARG A 73 9.33 -15.90 3.37
N ILE A 74 8.20 -15.28 3.01
CA ILE A 74 7.25 -15.85 2.04
C ILE A 74 7.90 -15.98 0.67
N VAL A 75 8.55 -14.93 0.18
CA VAL A 75 9.17 -14.94 -1.15
C VAL A 75 10.35 -15.93 -1.22
N LEU A 76 11.16 -16.00 -0.17
CA LEU A 76 12.26 -16.95 -0.12
C LEU A 76 11.75 -18.39 -0.01
N LEU A 77 10.67 -18.65 0.73
CA LEU A 77 10.10 -19.99 0.84
C LEU A 77 9.56 -20.53 -0.51
N ASP A 78 9.05 -19.63 -1.35
CA ASP A 78 8.60 -19.97 -2.70
C ASP A 78 9.74 -20.09 -3.72
N ALA A 79 10.94 -19.60 -3.39
CA ALA A 79 12.09 -19.60 -4.29
C ALA A 79 12.81 -20.95 -4.29
N GLU A 80 13.27 -21.38 -5.46
CA GLU A 80 14.09 -22.60 -5.57
C GLU A 80 15.36 -22.46 -4.72
N GLY A 81 15.58 -23.40 -3.79
CA GLY A 81 16.74 -23.38 -2.88
C GLY A 81 16.59 -22.46 -1.66
N ASN A 82 15.42 -21.83 -1.47
CA ASN A 82 15.14 -20.88 -0.40
C ASN A 82 16.08 -19.66 -0.39
N GLU A 83 16.64 -19.31 -1.56
CA GLU A 83 17.60 -18.22 -1.71
C GLU A 83 17.25 -17.33 -2.90
N MET A 84 17.55 -16.05 -2.77
CA MET A 84 17.29 -15.07 -3.82
C MET A 84 18.26 -13.89 -3.71
N HIS A 85 18.60 -13.27 -4.84
CA HIS A 85 19.38 -12.05 -4.84
C HIS A 85 18.59 -10.91 -4.17
N ALA A 86 19.24 -10.10 -3.32
CA ALA A 86 18.55 -9.10 -2.49
C ALA A 86 17.76 -8.04 -3.29
N ALA A 87 18.20 -7.75 -4.52
CA ALA A 87 17.46 -6.86 -5.42
C ALA A 87 16.21 -7.54 -5.98
N GLU A 88 16.33 -8.78 -6.45
CA GLU A 88 15.21 -9.57 -6.98
C GLU A 88 14.18 -9.88 -5.89
N LEU A 89 14.65 -10.12 -4.66
CA LEU A 89 13.78 -10.27 -3.49
C LEU A 89 12.94 -9.03 -3.24
N ALA A 90 13.52 -7.83 -3.38
CA ALA A 90 12.78 -6.58 -3.23
C ALA A 90 11.75 -6.36 -4.35
N ASP A 91 12.10 -6.75 -5.58
CA ASP A 91 11.20 -6.67 -6.72
C ASP A 91 10.03 -7.64 -6.56
N ALA A 92 10.31 -8.90 -6.26
CA ALA A 92 9.29 -9.93 -6.04
C ALA A 92 8.34 -9.58 -4.87
N ILE A 93 8.86 -9.02 -3.77
CA ILE A 93 8.02 -8.56 -2.64
C ILE A 93 7.07 -7.45 -3.07
N TYR A 94 7.54 -6.52 -3.90
CA TYR A 94 6.76 -5.39 -4.38
C TYR A 94 5.73 -5.81 -5.42
N GLU A 95 6.12 -6.62 -6.40
CA GLU A 95 5.25 -7.14 -7.46
C GLU A 95 4.12 -8.00 -6.90
N ARG A 96 4.41 -8.80 -5.85
CA ARG A 96 3.40 -9.59 -5.14
C ARG A 96 2.57 -8.77 -4.14
N GLY A 97 2.85 -7.48 -3.97
CA GLY A 97 2.14 -6.60 -3.03
C GLY A 97 2.30 -7.00 -1.55
N LEU A 98 3.30 -7.82 -1.22
CA LEU A 98 3.49 -8.37 0.13
C LEU A 98 4.02 -7.30 1.09
N TYR A 99 4.90 -6.44 0.60
CA TYR A 99 5.36 -5.28 1.34
C TYR A 99 5.61 -4.04 0.49
N VAL A 100 5.12 -2.89 0.98
CA VAL A 100 5.29 -1.57 0.38
C VAL A 100 5.61 -0.57 1.49
N GLN A 101 6.51 0.37 1.22
CA GLN A 101 6.84 1.42 2.18
C GLN A 101 5.66 2.39 2.37
N LYS A 102 5.70 3.20 3.44
CA LYS A 102 4.68 4.22 3.72
C LYS A 102 4.48 5.25 2.59
N ASN A 103 5.51 5.46 1.77
CA ASN A 103 5.48 6.35 0.60
C ASN A 103 4.98 5.65 -0.68
N GLY A 104 4.66 4.35 -0.64
CA GLY A 104 4.22 3.58 -1.80
C GLY A 104 5.35 2.93 -2.62
N GLU A 105 6.62 3.12 -2.24
CA GLU A 105 7.76 2.58 -2.98
C GLU A 105 8.18 1.17 -2.51
N LYS A 106 8.91 0.46 -3.39
CA LYS A 106 9.55 -0.81 -3.05
C LYS A 106 10.66 -0.64 -2.01
N ALA A 107 10.88 -1.68 -1.21
CA ALA A 107 12.00 -1.70 -0.27
C ALA A 107 13.35 -1.71 -1.01
N LYS A 108 14.37 -1.04 -0.46
CA LYS A 108 15.72 -1.05 -1.06
C LYS A 108 16.44 -2.35 -0.70
N TYR A 109 17.30 -2.86 -1.59
CA TYR A 109 18.10 -4.07 -1.34
C TYR A 109 18.93 -3.99 -0.04
N ASN A 110 19.44 -2.80 0.31
CA ASN A 110 20.15 -2.54 1.58
C ASN A 110 19.26 -2.81 2.81
N GLN A 111 17.95 -2.57 2.71
CA GLN A 111 17.01 -2.84 3.79
C GLN A 111 16.83 -4.35 3.98
N MET A 112 16.84 -5.14 2.89
CA MET A 112 16.83 -6.61 2.98
C MET A 112 18.07 -7.13 3.70
N ARG A 113 19.26 -6.63 3.34
CA ARG A 113 20.50 -7.03 4.01
C ARG A 113 20.54 -6.61 5.47
N ALA A 114 20.02 -5.42 5.80
CA ALA A 114 19.90 -4.98 7.17
C ALA A 114 19.02 -5.95 8.00
N ARG A 115 17.97 -6.54 7.41
CA ARG A 115 17.15 -7.55 8.08
C ARG A 115 17.92 -8.83 8.38
N CYS A 116 18.84 -9.26 7.53
CA CYS A 116 19.70 -10.42 7.83
C CYS A 116 20.54 -10.21 9.10
N GLY A 117 21.01 -8.98 9.36
CA GLY A 117 21.74 -8.67 10.60
C GLY A 117 20.85 -8.57 11.84
N HIS A 118 19.58 -8.18 11.68
CA HIS A 118 18.62 -8.09 12.80
C HIS A 118 17.92 -9.41 13.11
N TYR A 119 17.86 -10.32 12.14
CA TYR A 119 17.19 -11.62 12.24
C TYR A 119 18.10 -12.75 11.74
N PRO A 120 19.28 -12.97 12.38
CA PRO A 120 20.24 -13.99 11.95
C PRO A 120 19.71 -15.42 12.10
N GLU A 121 18.70 -15.62 12.95
CA GLU A 121 18.00 -16.90 13.13
C GLU A 121 17.10 -17.27 11.94
N MET A 122 16.59 -16.26 11.19
CA MET A 122 15.70 -16.47 10.06
C MET A 122 16.42 -16.37 8.72
N PHE A 123 17.39 -15.47 8.59
CA PHE A 123 18.04 -15.19 7.30
C PHE A 123 19.56 -15.28 7.38
N GLU A 124 20.15 -15.81 6.32
CA GLU A 124 21.59 -15.86 6.10
C GLU A 124 21.95 -14.98 4.90
N ALA A 125 22.98 -14.15 5.06
CA ALA A 125 23.50 -13.31 3.98
C ALA A 125 24.74 -13.98 3.35
N LEU A 126 24.58 -14.49 2.12
CA LEU A 126 25.65 -15.15 1.38
C LEU A 126 26.48 -14.15 0.56
N LYS A 127 27.64 -14.61 0.05
CA LYS A 127 28.45 -13.85 -0.90
C LYS A 127 27.65 -13.59 -2.18
N GLY A 128 27.90 -12.45 -2.83
CA GLY A 128 27.20 -12.08 -4.07
C GLY A 128 25.79 -11.48 -3.87
N ASN A 129 25.51 -10.86 -2.73
CA ASN A 129 24.21 -10.24 -2.43
C ASN A 129 23.01 -11.20 -2.41
N ILE A 130 23.27 -12.49 -2.17
CA ILE A 130 22.23 -13.50 -2.02
C ILE A 130 21.77 -13.52 -0.55
N ILE A 131 20.46 -13.68 -0.36
CA ILE A 131 19.82 -13.89 0.94
C ILE A 131 19.16 -15.26 0.91
N ARG A 132 19.47 -16.08 1.91
CA ARG A 132 18.90 -17.42 2.08
C ARG A 132 18.05 -17.48 3.35
N LEU A 133 16.93 -18.17 3.28
CA LEU A 133 16.07 -18.45 4.43
C LEU A 133 16.61 -19.69 5.17
N ARG A 134 16.83 -19.57 6.47
CA ARG A 134 17.12 -20.72 7.33
C ARG A 134 15.82 -21.51 7.50
N THR A 135 15.86 -22.80 7.16
CA THR A 135 14.72 -23.69 7.40
C THR A 135 14.83 -24.24 8.81
N GLU A 136 13.70 -24.47 9.49
CA GLU A 136 13.63 -24.97 10.88
C GLU A 136 14.36 -26.31 11.11
N ASN A 137 14.80 -26.98 10.04
CA ASN A 137 15.66 -28.17 10.12
C ASN A 137 17.13 -27.89 10.54
N GLU A 138 17.59 -26.63 10.57
CA GLU A 138 18.97 -26.28 10.96
C GLU A 138 19.08 -25.69 12.37
N ALA A 139 17.98 -25.53 13.11
CA ALA A 139 17.98 -24.97 14.47
C ALA A 139 18.13 -26.03 15.58
N ASN A 140 18.28 -27.31 15.22
CA ASN A 140 18.25 -28.44 16.16
C ASN A 140 19.37 -29.47 15.95
N VAL A 141 20.59 -28.99 15.66
CA VAL A 141 21.83 -29.80 15.72
C VAL A 141 22.90 -29.08 16.52
#